data_AF-A0A0G0A5F8-F1
#
_entry.id   AF-A0A0G0A5F8-F1
#
_cell.length_a   1.000
_cell.length_b   1.000
_cell.length_c   1.000
_cell.angle_alpha   90.00
_cell.angle_beta   90.00
_cell.angle_gamma   90.00
#
_symmetry.space_group_name_H-M   'P 1'
#
loop_
_entity.id
_entity.type
_entity.pdbx_description
1 polymer ?
#
loop_
_entity_poly.entity_id
_entity_poly.type
_entity_poly.pdbx_seq_one_letter_code
_entity_poly.pdbx_strand_id
1 'polypeptide(L)'
;MDSMPTPKWKVEIYSLFLSDVSLRSATAQVCVNTGPRVDVGWINSATVFLFYGQYLIGEMVLEDTFINTEISNDVLVLEMGAFEIQDMTAFKSFVRGIMPKPRNGCLPDKTALIGKLEVVEKGHRLTLAIDLCGIGGLTTDDPKVFITDDLIEITFSMTNATPVELYIENAEFHLEKDEAYLATLSGSFYIEVGKRSYHLKGQIQPGVRKRFFGNAVLTGYRVNPDASGLGGNEKTWLTHALREFKIDVNLDEMVGRQLE
;
A
#
# COMPACT_ATOMS: atom_id res chain seq x y z
N MET A 1 6.22 20.01 24.97
CA MET A 1 5.58 18.69 24.94
C MET A 1 4.10 18.95 24.98
N ASP A 2 3.51 19.22 23.82
CA ASP A 2 2.07 19.44 23.74
C ASP A 2 1.37 18.09 23.72
N SER A 3 0.43 17.96 24.65
CA SER A 3 -0.37 16.78 24.90
C SER A 3 -1.09 16.35 23.64
N MET A 4 -0.96 15.08 23.26
CA MET A 4 -1.88 14.46 22.30
C MET A 4 -3.34 14.78 22.71
N PRO A 5 -4.22 15.17 21.76
CA PRO A 5 -5.64 15.31 22.06
C PRO A 5 -6.16 13.99 22.64
N THR A 6 -6.96 14.06 23.71
CA THR A 6 -7.50 12.90 24.42
C THR A 6 -8.85 12.55 23.79
N PRO A 7 -8.94 11.58 22.87
CA PRO A 7 -10.11 11.49 22.01
C PRO A 7 -11.22 10.70 22.69
N LYS A 8 -12.48 11.08 22.42
CA LYS A 8 -13.66 10.52 23.10
C LYS A 8 -14.05 9.13 22.59
N TRP A 9 -13.81 8.83 21.32
CA TRP A 9 -14.24 7.57 20.71
C TRP A 9 -13.09 6.85 20.04
N LYS A 10 -13.09 5.51 20.18
CA LYS A 10 -12.30 4.62 19.34
C LYS A 10 -13.19 4.17 18.20
N VAL A 11 -12.70 4.33 16.97
CA VAL A 11 -13.43 4.01 15.74
C VAL A 11 -12.61 3.06 14.89
N GLU A 12 -13.27 2.23 14.11
CA GLU A 12 -12.60 1.33 13.18
C GLU A 12 -12.41 2.03 11.84
N ILE A 13 -11.19 1.95 11.30
CA ILE A 13 -10.89 2.38 9.94
C ILE A 13 -11.01 1.14 9.06
N TYR A 14 -12.01 1.09 8.19
CA TYR A 14 -12.23 -0.07 7.34
C TYR A 14 -11.57 0.07 5.96
N SER A 15 -11.19 1.29 5.57
CA SER A 15 -10.29 1.54 4.44
C SER A 15 -9.43 2.78 4.67
N LEU A 16 -8.14 2.68 4.37
CA LEU A 16 -7.19 3.77 4.20
C LEU A 16 -6.53 3.57 2.83
N PHE A 17 -6.97 4.33 1.85
CA PHE A 17 -6.41 4.32 0.50
C PHE A 17 -5.36 5.41 0.34
N LEU A 18 -4.19 5.06 -0.20
CA LEU A 18 -3.12 6.00 -0.51
C LEU A 18 -2.72 5.89 -1.99
N SER A 19 -2.66 7.04 -2.67
CA SER A 19 -2.12 7.15 -4.04
C SER A 19 -1.13 8.31 -4.15
N ASP A 20 -0.36 8.33 -5.23
CA ASP A 20 0.70 9.32 -5.40
C ASP A 20 0.20 10.69 -5.86
N VAL A 21 0.94 11.70 -5.41
CA VAL A 21 0.91 13.06 -5.96
C VAL A 21 2.33 13.55 -6.20
N SER A 22 3.26 13.32 -5.25
CA SER A 22 4.68 13.68 -5.39
C SER A 22 5.60 12.79 -4.54
N LEU A 23 6.85 13.19 -4.30
CA LEU A 23 7.74 12.53 -3.33
C LEU A 23 7.38 12.80 -1.86
N ARG A 24 6.63 13.87 -1.59
CA ARG A 24 6.31 14.33 -0.22
C ARG A 24 4.83 14.59 -0.01
N SER A 25 3.98 14.16 -0.94
CA SER A 25 2.54 14.26 -0.81
C SER A 25 1.84 13.05 -1.41
N ALA A 26 0.67 12.76 -0.86
CA ALA A 26 -0.22 11.70 -1.32
C ALA A 26 -1.65 12.22 -1.41
N THR A 27 -2.45 11.58 -2.27
CA THR A 27 -3.89 11.58 -2.07
C THR A 27 -4.18 10.48 -1.06
N ALA A 28 -4.99 10.79 -0.06
CA ALA A 28 -5.42 9.84 0.94
C ALA A 28 -6.95 9.86 1.05
N GLN A 29 -7.56 8.69 1.13
CA GLN A 29 -8.97 8.55 1.47
C GLN A 29 -9.08 7.67 2.71
N VAL A 30 -9.84 8.14 3.68
CA VAL A 30 -10.07 7.42 4.93
C VAL A 30 -11.55 7.15 5.07
N CYS A 31 -11.88 5.89 5.28
CA CYS A 31 -13.24 5.47 5.54
C CYS A 31 -13.34 4.88 6.94
N VAL A 32 -14.19 5.50 7.76
CA VAL A 32 -14.34 5.24 9.19
C VAL A 32 -15.71 4.65 9.46
N ASN A 33 -15.76 3.55 10.21
CA ASN A 33 -16.99 3.07 10.83
C ASN A 33 -17.12 3.73 12.20
N THR A 34 -18.06 4.66 12.33
CA THR A 34 -18.28 5.45 13.54
C THR A 34 -19.20 4.72 14.52
N GLY A 35 -19.99 3.77 14.02
CA GLY A 35 -20.99 3.02 14.76
C GLY A 35 -22.19 3.87 15.21
N PRO A 36 -23.27 3.24 15.69
CA PRO A 36 -24.57 3.89 15.90
C PRO A 36 -24.60 4.85 17.10
N ARG A 37 -23.48 5.01 17.82
CA ARG A 37 -23.38 5.83 19.04
C ARG A 37 -22.63 7.14 18.83
N VAL A 38 -22.09 7.36 17.65
CA VAL A 38 -21.33 8.57 17.33
C VAL A 38 -22.19 9.45 16.42
N ASP A 39 -22.73 10.52 17.00
CA ASP A 39 -23.40 11.57 16.24
C ASP A 39 -22.36 12.50 15.62
N VAL A 40 -21.98 12.16 14.39
CA VAL A 40 -21.16 12.99 13.51
C VAL A 40 -22.10 14.03 12.90
N GLY A 41 -22.42 15.06 13.67
CA GLY A 41 -23.37 16.12 13.29
C GLY A 41 -22.91 16.98 12.10
N TRP A 42 -23.39 18.23 12.04
CA TRP A 42 -23.05 19.18 10.97
C TRP A 42 -21.64 19.74 11.16
N ILE A 43 -20.65 18.98 10.70
CA ILE A 43 -19.24 19.34 10.75
C ILE A 43 -18.90 20.24 9.56
N ASN A 44 -18.21 21.35 9.82
CA ASN A 44 -17.71 22.29 8.81
C ASN A 44 -16.22 22.09 8.50
N SER A 45 -15.51 21.35 9.35
CA SER A 45 -14.09 21.09 9.19
C SER A 45 -13.65 19.78 9.84
N ALA A 46 -12.69 19.09 9.23
CA ALA A 46 -12.08 17.90 9.79
C ALA A 46 -10.56 18.02 9.80
N THR A 47 -9.92 17.62 10.89
CA THR A 47 -8.47 17.46 10.97
C THR A 47 -8.14 15.98 11.03
N VAL A 48 -7.34 15.49 10.09
CA VAL A 48 -6.85 14.12 10.05
C VAL A 48 -5.36 14.09 10.35
N PHE A 49 -4.97 13.21 11.27
CA PHE A 49 -3.58 12.97 11.64
C PHE A 49 -3.22 11.52 11.36
N LEU A 50 -2.12 11.29 10.64
CA LEU A 50 -1.52 9.97 10.49
C LEU A 50 -0.25 9.88 11.33
N PHE A 51 -0.16 8.85 12.16
CA PHE A 51 0.99 8.59 13.02
C PHE A 51 1.63 7.24 12.69
N TYR A 52 2.92 7.12 13.01
CA TYR A 52 3.60 5.84 13.19
C TYR A 52 4.13 5.79 14.63
N GLY A 53 3.31 5.26 15.54
CA GLY A 53 3.62 5.22 16.96
C GLY A 53 3.56 6.62 17.54
N GLN A 54 4.71 7.17 17.93
CA GLN A 54 4.82 8.54 18.45
C GLN A 54 5.15 9.59 17.40
N TYR A 55 5.45 9.18 16.16
CA TYR A 55 5.89 10.08 15.10
C TYR A 55 4.70 10.50 14.23
N LEU A 56 4.51 11.81 14.05
CA LEU A 56 3.51 12.35 13.13
C LEU A 56 4.03 12.18 11.69
N ILE A 57 3.36 11.34 10.90
CA ILE A 57 3.64 11.22 9.46
C ILE A 57 3.20 12.49 8.75
N GLY A 58 2.02 13.01 9.09
CA GLY A 58 1.47 14.24 8.55
C GLY A 58 0.08 14.53 9.08
N GLU A 59 -0.38 15.75 8.83
CA GLU A 59 -1.70 16.24 9.18
C GLU A 59 -2.34 16.96 7.99
N MET A 60 -3.66 16.93 7.91
CA MET A 60 -4.41 17.73 6.96
C MET A 60 -5.69 18.26 7.59
N VAL A 61 -5.96 19.55 7.33
CA VAL A 61 -7.23 20.19 7.65
C VAL A 61 -8.07 20.26 6.39
N LEU A 62 -9.27 19.70 6.46
CA LEU A 62 -10.32 19.79 5.46
C LEU A 62 -11.27 20.90 5.92
N GLU A 63 -11.33 22.00 5.18
CA GLU A 63 -12.24 23.13 5.43
C GLU A 63 -13.40 23.11 4.42
N ASP A 64 -14.59 23.52 4.86
CA ASP A 64 -15.79 23.81 4.05
C ASP A 64 -16.19 22.72 3.03
N THR A 65 -15.65 21.52 3.19
CA THR A 65 -16.11 20.34 2.51
C THR A 65 -17.30 19.86 3.32
N PHE A 66 -18.50 19.93 2.74
CA PHE A 66 -19.59 19.09 3.19
C PHE A 66 -19.02 17.68 3.19
N ILE A 67 -18.65 17.20 4.39
CA ILE A 67 -18.19 15.84 4.56
C ILE A 67 -19.40 15.04 4.09
N ASN A 68 -19.27 14.44 2.91
CA ASN A 68 -20.37 13.83 2.21
C ASN A 68 -20.71 12.57 3.00
N THR A 69 -21.45 12.77 4.08
CA THR A 69 -22.23 11.74 4.70
C THR A 69 -23.31 11.46 3.67
N GLU A 70 -23.01 10.64 2.66
CA GLU A 70 -24.06 9.76 2.16
C GLU A 70 -24.43 8.92 3.38
N ILE A 71 -25.34 9.46 4.22
CA ILE A 71 -25.79 8.88 5.48
C ILE A 71 -26.61 7.66 5.07
N SER A 72 -25.89 6.59 4.79
CA SER A 72 -26.39 5.25 5.00
C SER A 72 -25.36 4.56 5.87
N ASN A 73 -25.76 4.21 7.09
CA ASN A 73 -25.12 3.19 7.93
C ASN A 73 -23.74 3.54 8.53
N ASP A 74 -23.65 4.57 9.38
CA ASP A 74 -22.52 4.75 10.33
C ASP A 74 -21.11 4.85 9.69
N VAL A 75 -21.03 5.29 8.43
CA VAL A 75 -19.78 5.43 7.67
C VAL A 75 -19.45 6.90 7.42
N LEU A 76 -18.20 7.26 7.68
CA LEU A 76 -17.62 8.57 7.43
C LEU A 76 -16.48 8.44 6.41
N VAL A 77 -16.56 9.15 5.30
CA VAL A 77 -15.52 9.19 4.25
C VAL A 77 -14.85 10.57 4.24
N LEU A 78 -13.53 10.58 4.37
CA LEU A 78 -12.70 11.79 4.33
C LEU A 78 -11.69 11.68 3.18
N GLU A 79 -11.79 12.59 2.22
CA GLU A 79 -10.89 12.66 1.06
C GLU A 79 -9.88 13.79 1.22
N MET A 80 -8.61 13.47 1.11
CA MET A 80 -7.46 14.35 1.30
C MET A 80 -6.64 14.37 0.01
N GLY A 81 -6.88 15.33 -0.88
CA GLY A 81 -6.23 15.36 -2.20
C GLY A 81 -4.74 15.73 -2.20
N ALA A 82 -4.21 16.29 -1.11
CA ALA A 82 -2.81 16.72 -1.03
C ALA A 82 -2.28 16.60 0.41
N PHE A 83 -2.38 15.40 0.99
CA PHE A 83 -1.83 15.11 2.30
C PHE A 83 -0.29 15.23 2.27
N GLU A 84 0.25 16.18 3.04
CA GLU A 84 1.70 16.40 3.15
C GLU A 84 2.34 15.34 4.07
N ILE A 85 3.40 14.71 3.57
CA ILE A 85 4.20 13.77 4.34
C ILE A 85 5.34 14.55 5.01
N GLN A 86 5.14 14.88 6.28
CA GLN A 86 6.06 15.65 7.11
C GLN A 86 7.25 14.80 7.60
N ASP A 87 6.98 13.55 8.00
CA ASP A 87 8.03 12.59 8.42
C ASP A 87 8.13 11.43 7.42
N MET A 88 9.04 11.58 6.45
CA MET A 88 9.34 10.54 5.47
C MET A 88 9.98 9.29 6.08
N THR A 89 10.63 9.38 7.24
CA THR A 89 11.25 8.21 7.89
C THR A 89 10.18 7.33 8.52
N ALA A 90 9.24 7.95 9.23
CA ALA A 90 8.05 7.28 9.75
C ALA A 90 7.20 6.69 8.61
N PHE A 91 6.94 7.47 7.55
CA PHE A 91 6.18 7.02 6.39
C PHE A 91 6.82 5.82 5.70
N LYS A 92 8.14 5.86 5.47
CA LYS A 92 8.90 4.73 4.91
C LYS A 92 8.79 3.48 5.79
N SER A 93 8.84 3.64 7.11
CA SER A 93 8.71 2.53 8.06
C SER A 93 7.32 1.89 8.01
N PHE A 94 6.28 2.72 7.85
CA PHE A 94 4.92 2.25 7.57
C PHE A 94 4.84 1.46 6.25
N VAL A 95 5.33 2.02 5.14
CA VAL A 95 5.32 1.35 3.83
C VAL A 95 6.02 -0.01 3.90
N ARG A 96 7.18 -0.10 4.55
CA ARG A 96 7.88 -1.36 4.80
C ARG A 96 7.10 -2.34 5.66
N GLY A 97 6.30 -1.83 6.59
CA GLY A 97 5.45 -2.64 7.47
C GLY A 97 4.33 -3.35 6.72
N ILE A 98 3.77 -2.70 5.69
CA ILE A 98 2.68 -3.26 4.89
C ILE A 98 3.16 -4.15 3.75
N MET A 99 4.40 -4.01 3.28
CA MET A 99 4.96 -4.87 2.22
C MET A 99 5.19 -6.32 2.68
N PRO A 100 5.20 -7.31 1.76
CA PRO A 100 5.50 -8.69 2.10
C PRO A 100 6.87 -8.79 2.79
N LYS A 101 6.92 -9.52 3.90
CA LYS A 101 8.19 -9.85 4.56
C LYS A 101 8.70 -11.19 4.03
N PRO A 102 10.03 -11.41 4.02
CA PRO A 102 10.60 -12.74 3.78
C PRO A 102 9.99 -13.76 4.76
N ARG A 103 9.91 -15.04 4.37
CA ARG A 103 9.21 -16.14 5.08
C ARG A 103 9.48 -16.26 6.60
N ASN A 104 10.55 -15.66 7.13
CA ASN A 104 10.92 -15.68 8.56
C ASN A 104 10.66 -14.37 9.31
N GLY A 105 10.01 -13.39 8.66
CA GLY A 105 9.65 -12.12 9.29
C GLY A 105 8.51 -12.29 10.28
N CYS A 106 8.61 -11.67 11.46
CA CYS A 106 7.48 -11.59 12.38
C CYS A 106 6.29 -10.92 11.66
N LEU A 107 5.18 -11.66 11.60
CA LEU A 107 3.89 -11.09 11.20
C LEU A 107 3.52 -9.99 12.22
N PRO A 108 3.05 -8.83 11.75
CA PRO A 108 2.60 -7.78 12.65
C PRO A 108 1.40 -8.21 13.50
N ASP A 109 1.33 -7.67 14.72
CA ASP A 109 0.34 -8.04 15.72
C ASP A 109 -1.05 -7.38 15.49
N LYS A 110 -1.16 -6.42 14.57
CA LYS A 110 -2.42 -5.66 14.32
C LYS A 110 -2.91 -5.81 12.89
N THR A 111 -4.08 -6.41 12.74
CA THR A 111 -4.83 -6.48 11.47
C THR A 111 -5.87 -5.37 11.35
N ALA A 112 -6.49 -4.97 12.47
CA ALA A 112 -7.44 -3.86 12.51
C ALA A 112 -6.73 -2.50 12.63
N LEU A 113 -7.15 -1.54 11.82
CA LEU A 113 -6.71 -0.15 11.94
C LEU A 113 -7.72 0.63 12.78
N ILE A 114 -7.25 1.16 13.91
CA ILE A 114 -8.11 1.87 14.86
C ILE A 114 -7.77 3.36 14.82
N GLY A 115 -8.79 4.16 14.57
CA GLY A 115 -8.76 5.59 14.71
C GLY A 115 -9.23 6.04 16.09
N LYS A 116 -8.84 7.24 16.45
CA LYS A 116 -9.40 7.98 17.56
C LYS A 116 -10.13 9.20 17.03
N LEU A 117 -11.41 9.32 17.38
CA LEU A 117 -12.30 10.36 16.88
C LEU A 117 -12.72 11.29 18.02
N GLU A 118 -12.74 12.57 17.73
CA GLU A 118 -13.28 13.60 18.61
C GLU A 118 -14.06 14.64 17.82
N VAL A 119 -15.21 15.04 18.34
CA VAL A 119 -15.98 16.18 17.86
C VAL A 119 -15.79 17.31 18.87
N VAL A 120 -15.23 18.42 18.40
CA VAL A 120 -14.87 19.60 19.19
C VAL A 120 -15.70 20.81 18.73
N GLU A 121 -15.49 21.96 19.39
CA GLU A 121 -16.12 23.24 19.00
C GLU A 121 -17.64 23.13 18.88
N LYS A 122 -18.29 22.51 19.88
CA LYS A 122 -19.74 22.31 19.97
C LYS A 122 -20.36 21.53 18.79
N GLY A 123 -19.59 20.73 18.06
CA GLY A 123 -20.13 19.93 16.96
C GLY A 123 -19.59 20.29 15.59
N HIS A 124 -18.87 21.41 15.47
CA HIS A 124 -18.49 21.95 14.16
C HIS A 124 -17.21 21.34 13.61
N ARG A 125 -16.30 20.85 14.46
CA ARG A 125 -15.00 20.38 14.02
C ARG A 125 -14.76 18.94 14.45
N LEU A 126 -14.26 18.15 13.51
CA LEU A 126 -13.88 16.76 13.72
C LEU A 126 -12.37 16.63 13.81
N THR A 127 -11.89 15.74 14.68
CA THR A 127 -10.50 15.33 14.74
C THR A 127 -10.42 13.82 14.66
N LEU A 128 -9.67 13.31 13.69
CA LEU A 128 -9.40 11.90 13.49
C LEU A 128 -7.89 11.65 13.56
N ALA A 129 -7.45 10.84 14.51
CA ALA A 129 -6.05 10.43 14.63
C ALA A 129 -5.93 8.92 14.39
N ILE A 130 -5.04 8.52 13.47
CA ILE A 130 -4.84 7.13 13.06
C ILE A 130 -3.40 6.74 13.32
N ASP A 131 -3.19 5.64 14.05
CA ASP A 131 -1.85 5.08 14.28
C ASP A 131 -1.60 3.87 13.36
N LEU A 132 -0.66 4.04 12.43
CA LEU A 132 -0.25 3.04 11.45
C LEU A 132 0.84 2.10 12.01
N CYS A 133 1.33 2.31 13.23
CA CYS A 133 2.37 1.47 13.80
C CYS A 133 1.87 0.07 14.15
N GLY A 134 2.63 -0.91 13.67
CA GLY A 134 2.33 -2.33 13.84
C GLY A 134 1.25 -2.83 12.90
N ILE A 135 0.80 -2.03 11.93
CA ILE A 135 -0.09 -2.46 10.84
C ILE A 135 0.74 -3.12 9.75
N GLY A 136 0.23 -4.23 9.23
CA GLY A 136 0.74 -4.94 8.06
C GLY A 136 0.19 -6.35 8.01
N GLY A 137 0.81 -7.21 7.21
CA GLY A 137 0.40 -8.60 7.09
C GLY A 137 0.11 -9.04 5.66
N LEU A 138 0.76 -8.40 4.68
CA LEU A 138 0.84 -8.99 3.35
C LEU A 138 1.58 -10.32 3.44
N THR A 139 0.86 -11.37 3.07
CA THR A 139 1.39 -12.72 2.87
C THR A 139 1.28 -13.07 1.41
N THR A 140 2.26 -13.81 0.90
CA THR A 140 2.25 -14.29 -0.48
C THR A 140 2.16 -15.81 -0.49
N ASP A 141 1.47 -16.36 -1.48
CA ASP A 141 1.64 -17.77 -1.81
C ASP A 141 2.94 -17.98 -2.60
N ASP A 142 3.21 -19.24 -2.92
CA ASP A 142 4.41 -19.62 -3.67
C ASP A 142 4.22 -19.25 -5.15
N PRO A 143 5.08 -18.39 -5.71
CA PRO A 143 4.95 -17.97 -7.10
C PRO A 143 5.12 -19.14 -8.06
N LYS A 144 4.26 -19.19 -9.08
CA LYS A 144 4.35 -20.14 -10.20
C LYS A 144 4.98 -19.45 -11.40
N VAL A 145 5.92 -20.13 -12.03
CA VAL A 145 6.67 -19.62 -13.17
C VAL A 145 6.35 -20.42 -14.43
N PHE A 146 6.05 -19.71 -15.50
CA PHE A 146 5.83 -20.26 -16.84
C PHE A 146 6.81 -19.60 -17.79
N ILE A 147 7.50 -20.41 -18.61
CA ILE A 147 8.43 -19.92 -19.63
C ILE A 147 8.04 -20.51 -20.98
N THR A 148 7.94 -19.63 -21.97
CA THR A 148 7.73 -20.00 -23.37
C THR A 148 8.65 -19.15 -24.23
N ASP A 149 9.61 -19.77 -24.92
CA ASP A 149 10.65 -19.09 -25.67
C ASP A 149 11.44 -18.07 -24.81
N ASP A 150 11.37 -16.78 -25.16
CA ASP A 150 11.98 -15.67 -24.40
C ASP A 150 10.96 -14.95 -23.50
N LEU A 151 9.76 -15.50 -23.36
CA LEU A 151 8.71 -14.95 -22.50
C LEU A 151 8.69 -15.67 -21.16
N ILE A 152 8.49 -14.88 -20.11
CA ILE A 152 8.26 -15.35 -18.76
C ILE A 152 6.95 -14.79 -18.23
N GLU A 153 6.19 -15.64 -17.55
CA GLU A 153 5.04 -15.27 -16.76
C GLU A 153 5.20 -15.78 -15.33
N ILE A 154 5.04 -14.89 -14.35
CA ILE A 154 5.04 -15.22 -12.93
C ILE A 154 3.67 -14.90 -12.37
N THR A 155 3.06 -15.88 -11.74
CA THR A 155 1.75 -15.75 -11.09
C THR A 155 1.87 -16.06 -9.61
N PHE A 156 1.24 -15.25 -8.78
CA PHE A 156 1.18 -15.43 -7.33
C PHE A 156 -0.06 -14.73 -6.79
N SER A 157 -0.44 -15.02 -5.56
CA SER A 157 -1.47 -14.31 -4.83
C SER A 157 -0.88 -13.61 -3.62
N MET A 158 -1.40 -12.44 -3.30
CA MET A 158 -1.15 -11.78 -2.02
C MET A 158 -2.44 -11.75 -1.20
N THR A 159 -2.31 -11.94 0.11
CA THR A 159 -3.41 -11.74 1.06
C THR A 159 -3.05 -10.60 1.99
N ASN A 160 -3.87 -9.55 2.01
CA ASN A 160 -3.79 -8.42 2.92
C ASN A 160 -4.88 -8.54 4.00
N ALA A 161 -4.46 -8.64 5.25
CA ALA A 161 -5.39 -8.65 6.38
C ALA A 161 -5.72 -7.25 6.92
N THR A 162 -5.13 -6.19 6.34
CA THR A 162 -5.26 -4.82 6.82
C THR A 162 -6.11 -3.98 5.90
N PRO A 163 -6.79 -2.93 6.42
CA PRO A 163 -7.59 -1.99 5.63
C PRO A 163 -6.76 -0.97 4.85
N VAL A 164 -5.44 -1.15 4.76
CA VAL A 164 -4.56 -0.24 4.02
C VAL A 164 -4.48 -0.68 2.57
N GLU A 165 -4.74 0.27 1.67
CA GLU A 165 -4.82 0.04 0.23
C GLU A 165 -3.87 0.97 -0.53
N LEU A 166 -3.25 0.44 -1.59
CA LEU A 166 -2.26 1.16 -2.40
C LEU A 166 -2.28 0.64 -3.83
N TYR A 167 -2.49 1.51 -4.80
CA TYR A 167 -2.61 1.12 -6.21
C TYR A 167 -1.44 1.66 -7.04
N ILE A 168 -0.73 0.75 -7.70
CA ILE A 168 0.31 1.05 -8.66
C ILE A 168 -0.06 0.40 -9.99
N GLU A 169 -0.54 1.21 -10.91
CA GLU A 169 -0.72 0.79 -12.28
C GLU A 169 0.64 0.68 -12.98
N ASN A 170 0.77 -0.27 -13.91
CA ASN A 170 1.97 -0.41 -14.75
C ASN A 170 3.28 -0.54 -13.95
N ALA A 171 3.28 -1.35 -12.90
CA ALA A 171 4.48 -1.66 -12.13
C ALA A 171 5.41 -2.57 -12.94
N GLU A 172 6.70 -2.25 -12.89
CA GLU A 172 7.78 -3.10 -13.40
C GLU A 172 8.52 -3.77 -12.24
N PHE A 173 8.90 -5.02 -12.46
CA PHE A 173 9.57 -5.89 -11.52
C PHE A 173 10.80 -6.50 -12.16
N HIS A 174 11.81 -6.74 -11.33
CA HIS A 174 13.04 -7.38 -11.69
C HIS A 174 13.10 -8.77 -11.07
N LEU A 175 13.33 -9.77 -11.92
CA LEU A 175 13.72 -11.10 -11.45
C LEU A 175 15.24 -11.17 -11.44
N GLU A 176 15.82 -11.36 -10.27
CA GLU A 176 17.27 -11.36 -10.04
C GLU A 176 17.72 -12.64 -9.35
N LYS A 177 18.89 -13.14 -9.73
CA LYS A 177 19.53 -14.29 -9.08
C LYS A 177 21.03 -14.10 -9.06
N ASP A 178 21.66 -14.24 -7.89
CA ASP A 178 23.11 -14.10 -7.71
C ASP A 178 23.64 -12.80 -8.35
N GLU A 179 22.97 -11.67 -8.07
CA GLU A 179 23.23 -10.34 -8.65
C GLU A 179 23.05 -10.23 -10.17
N ALA A 180 22.59 -11.30 -10.82
CA ALA A 180 22.30 -11.32 -12.24
C ALA A 180 20.85 -11.00 -12.52
N TYR A 181 20.64 -10.07 -13.43
CA TYR A 181 19.33 -9.71 -13.93
C TYR A 181 18.83 -10.76 -14.92
N LEU A 182 17.71 -11.42 -14.59
CA LEU A 182 17.16 -12.51 -15.39
C LEU A 182 16.06 -12.04 -16.34
N ALA A 183 15.15 -11.20 -15.87
CA ALA A 183 14.01 -10.72 -16.64
C ALA A 183 13.42 -9.42 -16.09
N THR A 184 12.83 -8.63 -17.00
CA THR A 184 11.90 -7.55 -16.66
C THR A 184 10.49 -8.10 -16.76
N LEU A 185 9.66 -7.90 -15.74
CA LEU A 185 8.24 -8.23 -15.78
C LEU A 185 7.39 -6.99 -15.51
N SER A 186 6.22 -6.93 -16.13
CA SER A 186 5.26 -5.84 -15.95
C SER A 186 3.89 -6.39 -15.56
N GLY A 187 3.17 -5.60 -14.78
CA GLY A 187 1.78 -5.86 -14.40
C GLY A 187 1.26 -4.82 -13.44
N SER A 188 -0.02 -4.84 -13.14
CA SER A 188 -0.57 -3.96 -12.11
C SER A 188 -0.29 -4.52 -10.71
N PHE A 189 0.03 -3.63 -9.77
CA PHE A 189 0.32 -3.97 -8.40
C PHE A 189 -0.60 -3.19 -7.46
N TYR A 190 -1.59 -3.88 -6.92
CA TYR A 190 -2.56 -3.34 -5.99
C TYR A 190 -2.39 -4.01 -4.64
N ILE A 191 -2.40 -3.25 -3.55
CA ILE A 191 -2.59 -3.76 -2.21
C ILE A 191 -4.05 -3.44 -1.86
N GLU A 192 -4.86 -4.47 -1.63
CA GLU A 192 -6.29 -4.38 -1.35
C GLU A 192 -6.64 -5.35 -0.25
N VAL A 193 -7.70 -5.09 0.51
CA VAL A 193 -8.18 -6.02 1.54
C VAL A 193 -8.54 -7.38 0.94
N GLY A 194 -8.09 -8.46 1.60
CA GLY A 194 -8.38 -9.83 1.19
C GLY A 194 -7.31 -10.42 0.28
N LYS A 195 -7.70 -11.40 -0.55
CA LYS A 195 -6.78 -12.16 -1.42
C LYS A 195 -6.94 -11.74 -2.87
N ARG A 196 -5.82 -11.41 -3.52
CA ARG A 196 -5.76 -11.05 -4.94
C ARG A 196 -4.67 -11.82 -5.67
N SER A 197 -4.93 -12.20 -6.92
CA SER A 197 -3.97 -12.84 -7.81
C SER A 197 -3.28 -11.82 -8.72
N TYR A 198 -1.99 -12.01 -8.95
CA TYR A 198 -1.13 -11.19 -9.79
C TYR A 198 -0.60 -12.02 -10.94
N HIS A 199 -0.53 -11.40 -12.10
CA HIS A 199 -0.01 -11.97 -13.32
C HIS A 199 1.02 -10.99 -13.89
N LEU A 200 2.29 -11.32 -13.73
CA LEU A 200 3.39 -10.51 -14.24
C LEU A 200 3.95 -11.17 -15.48
N LYS A 201 4.11 -10.41 -16.56
CA LYS A 201 4.64 -10.92 -17.83
C LYS A 201 5.80 -10.09 -18.30
N GLY A 202 6.76 -10.71 -18.96
CA GLY A 202 7.80 -9.96 -19.63
C GLY A 202 8.81 -10.83 -20.33
N GLN A 203 10.02 -10.30 -20.49
CA GLN A 203 11.03 -10.87 -21.37
C GLN A 203 12.27 -11.31 -20.58
N ILE A 204 12.76 -12.49 -20.94
CA ILE A 204 14.02 -13.03 -20.45
C ILE A 204 15.18 -12.27 -21.10
N GLN A 205 16.18 -11.93 -20.30
CA GLN A 205 17.38 -11.29 -20.83
C GLN A 205 18.17 -12.24 -21.75
N PRO A 206 18.70 -11.76 -22.88
CA PRO A 206 19.51 -12.58 -23.76
C PRO A 206 20.70 -13.22 -23.04
N GLY A 207 20.92 -14.51 -23.25
CA GLY A 207 22.10 -15.23 -22.74
C GLY A 207 22.03 -15.66 -21.27
N VAL A 208 20.95 -15.38 -20.54
CA VAL A 208 20.81 -15.79 -19.12
C VAL A 208 19.92 -17.02 -18.91
N ARG A 209 19.39 -17.64 -19.98
CA ARG A 209 18.53 -18.83 -19.91
C ARG A 209 19.11 -19.96 -19.04
N LYS A 210 20.43 -20.18 -19.09
CA LYS A 210 21.12 -21.20 -18.28
C LYS A 210 21.06 -20.94 -16.77
N ARG A 211 20.64 -19.75 -16.32
CA ARG A 211 20.54 -19.36 -14.90
C ARG A 211 19.14 -19.57 -14.32
N PHE A 212 18.17 -20.02 -15.13
CA PHE A 212 16.78 -20.26 -14.74
C PHE A 212 16.59 -21.61 -14.03
N PHE A 213 17.14 -21.72 -12.84
CA PHE A 213 16.98 -22.86 -11.92
C PHE A 213 17.20 -22.37 -10.49
N GLY A 214 16.78 -23.11 -9.46
CA GLY A 214 16.94 -22.74 -8.05
C GLY A 214 16.11 -21.51 -7.63
N ASN A 215 16.54 -20.84 -6.55
CA ASN A 215 15.82 -19.67 -6.03
C ASN A 215 16.28 -18.38 -6.71
N ALA A 216 15.33 -17.53 -7.07
CA ALA A 216 15.53 -16.16 -7.51
C ALA A 216 14.67 -15.22 -6.65
N VAL A 217 14.90 -13.92 -6.81
CA VAL A 217 14.18 -12.87 -6.09
C VAL A 217 13.45 -12.01 -7.10
N LEU A 218 12.15 -11.83 -6.90
CA LEU A 218 11.36 -10.84 -7.61
C LEU A 218 11.28 -9.57 -6.76
N THR A 219 11.77 -8.46 -7.30
CA THR A 219 11.80 -7.15 -6.62
C THR A 219 11.04 -6.12 -7.44
N GLY A 220 10.28 -5.23 -6.79
CA GLY A 220 9.68 -4.09 -7.48
C GLY A 220 10.75 -3.09 -7.94
N TYR A 221 10.59 -2.52 -9.14
CA TYR A 221 11.64 -1.70 -9.77
C TYR A 221 11.22 -0.25 -10.00
N ARG A 222 10.21 -0.03 -10.85
CA ARG A 222 9.70 1.31 -11.18
C ARG A 222 8.24 1.26 -11.64
N VAL A 223 7.61 2.43 -11.63
CA VAL A 223 6.31 2.63 -12.28
C VAL A 223 6.59 3.06 -13.71
N ASN A 224 6.01 2.38 -14.70
CA ASN A 224 6.20 2.73 -16.10
C ASN A 224 5.30 3.92 -16.48
N PRO A 225 5.89 5.09 -16.83
CA PRO A 225 5.13 6.31 -17.09
C PRO A 225 4.47 6.34 -18.47
N ASP A 226 4.90 5.49 -19.40
CA ASP A 226 4.47 5.53 -20.80
C ASP A 226 3.09 4.88 -21.02
N ALA A 227 2.58 4.15 -20.01
CA ALA A 227 1.32 3.42 -20.10
C ALA A 227 0.10 4.19 -19.56
N SER A 228 0.30 5.26 -18.77
CA SER A 228 -0.80 5.98 -18.12
C SER A 228 -1.31 7.20 -18.88
N GLY A 229 -0.65 7.68 -19.95
CA GLY A 229 -1.03 8.89 -20.71
C GLY A 229 -1.02 10.21 -19.91
N LEU A 230 -0.99 10.10 -18.58
CA LEU A 230 -0.64 11.11 -17.60
C LEU A 230 0.85 10.94 -17.37
N GLY A 231 1.65 11.92 -17.79
CA GLY A 231 3.11 11.89 -17.71
C GLY A 231 3.59 11.52 -16.32
N GLY A 232 3.84 10.22 -16.12
CA GLY A 232 4.25 9.67 -14.85
C GLY A 232 5.62 10.21 -14.53
N ASN A 233 5.71 11.08 -13.52
CA ASN A 233 7.01 11.45 -12.99
C ASN A 233 7.60 10.19 -12.35
N GLU A 234 8.79 9.75 -12.78
CA GLU A 234 9.62 8.72 -12.14
C GLU A 234 10.00 9.05 -10.66
N LYS A 235 9.38 10.08 -10.07
CA LYS A 235 9.71 10.72 -8.80
C LYS A 235 8.45 10.83 -7.93
N THR A 236 7.79 9.71 -7.68
CA THR A 236 6.77 9.63 -6.63
C THR A 236 7.18 8.64 -5.55
N TRP A 237 6.66 8.83 -4.34
CA TRP A 237 6.97 7.91 -3.24
C TRP A 237 6.46 6.50 -3.54
N LEU A 238 5.48 6.31 -4.43
CA LEU A 238 5.00 4.98 -4.87
C LEU A 238 6.09 4.16 -5.54
N THR A 239 6.98 4.78 -6.32
CA THR A 239 8.13 4.07 -6.90
C THR A 239 9.07 3.55 -5.81
N HIS A 240 9.26 4.33 -4.74
CA HIS A 240 10.03 3.87 -3.59
C HIS A 240 9.30 2.79 -2.79
N ALA A 241 7.98 2.89 -2.67
CA ALA A 241 7.16 1.86 -2.04
C ALA A 241 7.23 0.53 -2.80
N LEU A 242 7.08 0.56 -4.13
CA LEU A 242 7.22 -0.60 -5.00
C LEU A 242 8.57 -1.30 -4.79
N ARG A 243 9.67 -0.54 -4.62
CA ARG A 243 11.01 -1.10 -4.39
C ARG A 243 11.18 -1.82 -3.05
N GLU A 244 10.26 -1.61 -2.10
CA GLU A 244 10.25 -2.37 -0.85
C GLU A 244 9.55 -3.74 -1.03
N PHE A 245 8.86 -3.98 -2.16
CA PHE A 245 8.33 -5.30 -2.50
C PHE A 245 9.45 -6.25 -2.91
N LYS A 246 9.49 -7.41 -2.24
CA LYS A 246 10.43 -8.49 -2.51
C LYS A 246 9.81 -9.83 -2.14
N ILE A 247 9.84 -10.79 -3.07
CA ILE A 247 9.43 -12.18 -2.81
C ILE A 247 10.42 -13.17 -3.42
N ASP A 248 10.55 -14.34 -2.79
CA ASP A 248 11.34 -15.44 -3.32
C ASP A 248 10.55 -16.20 -4.39
N VAL A 249 11.21 -16.57 -5.47
CA VAL A 249 10.64 -17.31 -6.59
C VAL A 249 11.44 -18.59 -6.79
N ASN A 250 10.79 -19.75 -6.70
CA ASN A 250 11.41 -21.03 -7.00
C ASN A 250 11.36 -21.29 -8.52
N LEU A 251 12.52 -21.22 -9.17
CA LEU A 251 12.66 -21.48 -10.60
C LEU A 251 12.72 -22.98 -10.93
N ASP A 252 12.84 -23.87 -9.95
CA ASP A 252 12.82 -25.32 -10.19
C ASP A 252 11.39 -25.86 -10.43
N GLU A 253 10.38 -25.14 -9.95
CA GLU A 253 8.95 -25.50 -10.06
C GLU A 253 8.28 -24.96 -11.33
N MET A 254 9.07 -24.67 -12.38
CA MET A 254 8.54 -24.19 -13.65
C MET A 254 7.57 -25.16 -14.31
N VAL A 255 6.40 -24.65 -14.69
CA VAL A 255 5.38 -25.40 -15.42
C VAL A 255 5.49 -25.05 -16.91
N GLY A 256 5.75 -26.07 -17.73
CA GLY A 256 6.00 -25.92 -19.17
C GLY A 256 7.49 -26.01 -19.49
N ARG A 257 7.94 -27.17 -19.99
CA ARG A 257 9.28 -27.36 -20.55
C ARG A 257 9.16 -27.71 -22.03
N GLN A 258 9.80 -26.92 -22.88
CA GLN A 258 10.78 -27.48 -23.81
C GLN A 258 12.13 -26.86 -23.45
N LEU A 259 12.85 -27.54 -22.55
CA LEU A 259 14.27 -27.28 -22.33
C LEU A 259 15.01 -28.18 -23.33
N GLU A 260 15.64 -27.59 -24.34
CA GLU A 260 16.68 -28.26 -25.13
C GLU A 260 18.00 -28.29 -24.35
#